data_AF-A0A8C5B2A5-F1
#
_entry.id   AF-A0A8C5B2A5-F1
#
_cell.length_a   1.000
_cell.length_b   1.000
_cell.length_c   1.000
_cell.angle_alpha   90.00
_cell.angle_beta   90.00
_cell.angle_gamma   90.00
#
_symmetry.space_group_name_H-M   'P 1'
#
loop_
_entity.id
_entity.type
_entity.pdbx_description
1 polymer ?
#
loop_
_entity_poly.entity_id
_entity_poly.type
_entity_poly.pdbx_seq_one_letter_code
_entity_poly.pdbx_strand_id
1 'polypeptide(L)'
;MFLSWTLVVWVCLGPGVPGSGAANSTSLNGKARSCSDLRQFYTGKGFTLNGVPREEMSGEHLRMCPQGPTCCTGPMEDGLARLGTQETQDLIREAGRSLQAALNALYRSFDSYFMDLHAKSERSLPATLSPLGAVYSQNMRLYTDLYADLRRYYRGSALNLDETISEFWFRLLEAAFKNAAAAKTSLSEEYLECVAKQREVLRPFGEAPRDMKAKVTRAFVTARSFAQGLSVAGEVVKKVSQVTLSPECERALMKLVYCPHCRGLASVKPCPNYCSNVMKGCLANQADLDAEWQNLIGQEVIVCPLCRIDTLLQVASSFSTEPSVDVVLSSIPARIFEAVGYLQDSMDTFTAKVYQMCGTLDESGTGSPPSQEQQRKKGASLTASPTAGLRLEMQVSDLSSKLREMQQYWVQLPAALCSKLASSSSSSQDKCWNGMAKARYLPEVMGDGLANQINNPEVDLDITKPDMTIRQQIMQLKMMSNRLKNALDGNDVDFQDASDDISGSGSGMCQTGHCARSRPGGYPPDNNRVRAGTEPQSRLYRILILFPLAVLLLLR
;
A
#
# COMPACT_ATOMS: atom_id res chain seq x y z
N MET A 1 2.04 -22.22 -1.68
CA MET A 1 3.36 -22.53 -1.10
C MET A 1 3.81 -21.33 -0.29
N PHE A 2 3.20 -21.15 0.88
CA PHE A 2 3.66 -20.21 1.92
C PHE A 2 4.44 -21.07 2.93
N LEU A 3 5.55 -20.54 3.43
CA LEU A 3 6.42 -21.20 4.41
C LEU A 3 5.59 -21.59 5.63
N SER A 4 5.25 -22.88 5.72
CA SER A 4 4.78 -23.50 6.93
C SER A 4 5.96 -23.55 7.90
N TRP A 5 5.90 -22.76 8.96
CA TRP A 5 6.84 -22.82 10.07
C TRP A 5 6.46 -24.04 10.93
N THR A 6 6.88 -25.24 10.53
CA THR A 6 6.82 -26.41 11.39
C THR A 6 8.06 -26.48 12.28
N LEU A 7 7.84 -26.30 13.59
CA LEU A 7 8.76 -26.71 14.65
C LEU A 7 9.14 -28.17 14.45
N VAL A 8 10.41 -28.44 14.20
CA VAL A 8 10.98 -29.77 14.37
C VAL A 8 11.72 -29.79 15.70
N VAL A 9 11.02 -30.26 16.74
CA VAL A 9 11.60 -30.62 18.04
C VAL A 9 12.29 -31.96 17.86
N TRP A 10 13.61 -31.98 17.95
CA TRP A 10 14.35 -33.23 18.18
C TRP A 10 14.51 -33.44 19.69
N VAL A 11 13.80 -34.46 20.18
CA VAL A 11 14.02 -35.05 21.50
C VAL A 11 15.29 -35.89 21.43
N CYS A 12 16.36 -35.43 22.08
CA CYS A 12 17.49 -36.30 22.42
C CYS A 12 17.40 -36.65 23.92
N LEU A 13 17.01 -37.89 24.18
CA LEU A 13 17.20 -38.57 25.45
C LEU A 13 18.71 -38.68 25.73
N GLY A 14 19.16 -38.12 26.85
CA GLY A 14 20.52 -38.35 27.36
C GLY A 14 20.55 -39.50 28.37
N PRO A 15 21.68 -40.20 28.49
CA PRO A 15 22.03 -40.87 29.73
C PRO A 15 23.24 -40.21 30.41
N GLY A 16 23.12 -40.02 31.72
CA GLY A 16 24.20 -40.25 32.69
C GLY A 16 25.29 -39.19 32.85
N VAL A 17 25.19 -38.41 33.92
CA VAL A 17 26.33 -37.77 34.61
C VAL A 17 27.06 -38.87 35.43
N PRO A 18 28.41 -38.91 35.41
CA PRO A 18 29.20 -38.54 36.60
C PRO A 18 30.49 -37.80 36.17
N GLY A 19 31.17 -36.98 36.97
CA GLY A 19 31.16 -36.61 38.38
C GLY A 19 32.32 -35.63 38.57
N SER A 20 32.31 -34.91 39.69
CA SER A 20 33.29 -33.88 40.07
C SER A 20 34.76 -34.30 39.92
N GLY A 21 35.56 -33.42 39.33
CA GLY A 21 37.02 -33.44 39.40
C GLY A 21 37.54 -32.03 39.66
N ALA A 22 38.04 -31.80 40.87
CA ALA A 22 38.77 -30.59 41.23
C ALA A 22 40.08 -30.52 40.43
N ALA A 23 40.43 -29.34 39.92
CA ALA A 23 41.75 -29.09 39.33
C ALA A 23 42.24 -27.67 39.64
N ASN A 24 43.08 -27.61 40.67
CA ASN A 24 44.29 -26.81 40.84
C ASN A 24 44.47 -25.51 40.04
N SER A 25 44.64 -24.45 40.82
CA SER A 25 45.45 -23.28 40.49
C SER A 25 46.82 -23.67 39.92
N THR A 26 47.07 -23.33 38.66
CA THR A 26 48.42 -23.36 38.06
C THR A 26 48.75 -22.01 37.43
N SER A 27 49.70 -21.33 38.07
CA SER A 27 50.83 -20.57 37.54
C SER A 27 50.66 -19.73 36.26
N LEU A 28 50.87 -18.42 36.44
CA LEU A 28 51.21 -17.42 35.43
C LEU A 28 52.50 -17.83 34.68
N ASN A 29 52.35 -18.38 33.49
CA ASN A 29 53.41 -18.41 32.46
C ASN A 29 52.75 -18.09 31.12
N GLY A 30 53.03 -16.90 30.58
CA GLY A 30 52.45 -16.38 29.34
C GLY A 30 52.91 -17.16 28.12
N LYS A 31 52.24 -18.28 27.82
CA LYS A 31 52.29 -18.90 26.49
C LYS A 31 51.41 -18.06 25.56
N ALA A 32 51.99 -17.53 24.50
CA ALA A 32 51.25 -16.89 23.41
C ALA A 32 50.18 -17.88 22.91
N ARG A 33 48.92 -17.44 22.85
CA ARG A 33 47.83 -18.31 22.41
C ARG A 33 47.94 -18.50 20.89
N SER A 34 47.64 -19.72 20.44
CA SER A 34 47.67 -20.10 19.03
C SER A 34 46.50 -19.48 18.25
N CYS A 35 46.77 -19.02 17.03
CA CYS A 35 45.76 -18.53 16.09
C CYS A 35 45.22 -19.62 15.14
N SER A 36 45.45 -20.90 15.43
CA SER A 36 45.05 -22.04 14.60
C SER A 36 43.58 -22.01 14.19
N ASP A 37 42.68 -21.73 15.13
CA ASP A 37 41.23 -21.77 14.91
C ASP A 37 40.78 -20.65 13.96
N LEU A 38 41.35 -19.45 14.12
CA LEU A 38 41.10 -18.34 13.20
C LEU A 38 41.63 -18.65 11.80
N ARG A 39 42.82 -19.26 11.69
CA ARG A 39 43.40 -19.60 10.38
C ARG A 39 42.51 -20.58 9.62
N GLN A 40 41.99 -21.59 10.30
CA GLN A 40 41.04 -22.54 9.72
C GLN A 40 39.75 -21.84 9.30
N PHE A 41 39.19 -20.98 10.16
CA PHE A 41 38.01 -20.18 9.85
C PHE A 41 38.21 -19.26 8.64
N TYR A 42 39.31 -18.52 8.61
CA TYR A 42 39.63 -17.53 7.57
C TYR A 42 39.82 -18.19 6.20
N THR A 43 40.49 -19.36 6.17
CA THR A 43 40.60 -20.18 4.95
C THR A 43 39.24 -20.76 4.55
N GLY A 44 38.44 -21.20 5.52
CA GLY A 44 37.07 -21.69 5.28
C GLY A 44 36.12 -20.64 4.70
N LYS A 45 36.39 -19.35 4.94
CA LYS A 45 35.71 -18.22 4.31
C LYS A 45 36.28 -17.83 2.93
N GLY A 46 37.26 -18.57 2.41
CA GLY A 46 37.82 -18.38 1.07
C GLY A 46 39.00 -17.41 1.00
N PHE A 47 39.54 -16.95 2.13
CA PHE A 47 40.70 -16.06 2.14
C PHE A 47 42.03 -16.83 2.13
N THR A 48 43.10 -16.18 1.65
CA THR A 48 44.45 -16.75 1.66
C THR A 48 45.13 -16.58 3.02
N LEU A 49 45.99 -17.54 3.40
CA LEU A 49 46.73 -17.49 4.67
C LEU A 49 47.95 -16.55 4.65
N ASN A 50 48.16 -15.81 3.56
CA ASN A 50 49.28 -14.89 3.42
C ASN A 50 49.12 -13.72 4.39
N GLY A 51 50.12 -13.53 5.27
CA GLY A 51 50.07 -12.46 6.28
C GLY A 51 49.15 -12.74 7.48
N VAL A 52 48.62 -13.96 7.62
CA VAL A 52 47.86 -14.35 8.81
C VAL A 52 48.84 -14.79 9.91
N PRO A 53 48.76 -14.24 11.14
CA PRO A 53 49.60 -14.62 12.27
C PRO A 53 49.47 -16.11 12.64
N ARG A 54 50.51 -16.68 13.27
CA ARG A 54 50.48 -18.03 13.85
C ARG A 54 50.12 -18.01 15.33
N GLU A 55 50.51 -16.95 16.02
CA GLU A 55 50.29 -16.71 17.45
C GLU A 55 49.70 -15.31 17.63
N GLU A 56 49.07 -15.07 18.77
CA GLU A 56 48.51 -13.76 19.12
C GLU A 56 49.58 -12.65 19.08
N MET A 57 49.22 -11.52 18.47
CA MET A 57 50.06 -10.34 18.36
C MET A 57 49.38 -9.12 18.99
N SER A 58 50.13 -8.01 19.14
CA SER A 58 49.56 -6.73 19.56
C SER A 58 48.57 -6.22 18.50
N GLY A 59 47.39 -5.77 18.93
CA GLY A 59 46.31 -5.29 18.07
C GLY A 59 46.20 -3.76 17.99
N GLU A 60 47.30 -3.03 18.20
CA GLU A 60 47.33 -1.56 18.09
C GLU A 60 46.95 -1.05 16.68
N HIS A 61 47.16 -1.88 15.65
CA HIS A 61 46.81 -1.56 14.26
C HIS A 61 45.32 -1.72 13.93
N LEU A 62 44.50 -2.25 14.83
CA LEU A 62 43.08 -2.50 14.60
C LEU A 62 42.27 -1.20 14.63
N ARG A 63 41.32 -1.07 13.70
CA ARG A 63 40.47 0.12 13.54
C ARG A 63 39.01 -0.11 13.92
N MET A 64 38.52 -1.34 13.84
CA MET A 64 37.11 -1.69 14.07
C MET A 64 36.95 -2.56 15.32
N CYS A 65 37.85 -3.54 15.49
CA CYS A 65 37.90 -4.39 16.65
C CYS A 65 38.53 -3.68 17.86
N PRO A 66 38.10 -3.99 19.09
CA PRO A 66 38.73 -3.47 20.29
C PRO A 66 40.22 -3.84 20.33
N GLN A 67 41.06 -2.85 20.60
CA GLN A 67 42.51 -3.02 20.72
C GLN A 67 42.86 -4.00 21.85
N GLY A 68 43.90 -4.81 21.63
CA GLY A 68 44.35 -5.87 22.54
C GLY A 68 44.99 -7.04 21.80
N PRO A 69 45.28 -8.16 22.48
CA PRO A 69 45.82 -9.36 21.84
C PRO A 69 44.87 -9.85 20.74
N THR A 70 45.41 -10.05 19.54
CA THR A 70 44.61 -10.41 18.37
C THR A 70 45.34 -11.38 17.44
N CYS A 71 44.54 -12.12 16.68
CA CYS A 71 44.99 -12.95 15.57
C CYS A 71 44.70 -12.31 14.19
N CYS A 72 44.18 -11.08 14.14
CA CYS A 72 43.82 -10.39 12.91
C CYS A 72 44.80 -9.24 12.60
N THR A 73 45.14 -9.09 11.32
CA THR A 73 45.86 -7.91 10.78
C THR A 73 44.86 -6.90 10.21
N GLY A 74 45.30 -5.66 9.94
CA GLY A 74 44.44 -4.65 9.30
C GLY A 74 43.78 -5.12 7.99
N PRO A 75 44.53 -5.73 7.04
CA PRO A 75 43.93 -6.28 5.82
C PRO A 75 42.93 -7.41 6.07
N MET A 76 43.12 -8.22 7.12
CA MET A 76 42.14 -9.25 7.51
C MET A 76 40.87 -8.61 8.07
N GLU A 77 41.01 -7.57 8.88
CA GLU A 77 39.89 -6.79 9.42
C GLU A 77 39.07 -6.17 8.28
N ASP A 78 39.70 -5.51 7.32
CA ASP A 78 39.03 -4.93 6.15
C ASP A 78 38.35 -6.01 5.28
N GLY A 79 38.99 -7.17 5.10
CA GLY A 79 38.43 -8.28 4.33
C GLY A 79 37.19 -8.90 4.99
N LEU A 80 37.26 -9.12 6.30
CA LEU A 80 36.15 -9.66 7.09
C LEU A 80 35.00 -8.65 7.23
N ALA A 81 35.28 -7.35 7.34
CA ALA A 81 34.28 -6.30 7.39
C ALA A 81 33.44 -6.26 6.10
N ARG A 82 34.09 -6.29 4.93
CA ARG A 82 33.40 -6.38 3.64
C ARG A 82 32.58 -7.65 3.51
N LEU A 83 33.12 -8.80 3.94
CA LEU A 83 32.39 -10.07 3.92
C LEU A 83 31.13 -10.00 4.81
N GLY A 84 31.24 -9.50 6.04
CA GLY A 84 30.12 -9.42 6.97
C GLY A 84 29.03 -8.47 6.50
N THR A 85 29.44 -7.37 5.88
CA THR A 85 28.54 -6.43 5.22
C THR A 85 27.80 -7.10 4.06
N GLN A 86 28.52 -7.83 3.20
CA GLN A 86 27.91 -8.55 2.07
C GLN A 86 26.92 -9.62 2.54
N GLU A 87 27.30 -10.47 3.50
CA GLU A 87 26.43 -11.51 4.05
C GLU A 87 25.16 -10.92 4.67
N THR A 88 25.28 -9.80 5.38
CA THR A 88 24.14 -9.10 5.98
C THR A 88 23.23 -8.49 4.90
N GLN A 89 23.81 -7.86 3.88
CA GLN A 89 23.05 -7.34 2.74
C GLN A 89 22.31 -8.45 1.98
N ASP A 90 22.92 -9.63 1.83
CA ASP A 90 22.28 -10.77 1.16
C ASP A 90 21.08 -11.28 1.95
N LEU A 91 21.15 -11.30 3.29
CA LEU A 91 20.02 -11.62 4.15
C LEU A 91 18.88 -10.59 4.01
N ILE A 92 19.21 -9.29 3.97
CA ILE A 92 18.24 -8.21 3.76
C ILE A 92 17.56 -8.34 2.39
N ARG A 93 18.34 -8.57 1.33
CA ARG A 93 17.83 -8.78 -0.03
C ARG A 93 16.92 -9.99 -0.10
N GLU A 94 17.28 -11.09 0.56
CA GLU A 94 16.47 -12.30 0.54
C GLU A 94 15.14 -12.11 1.28
N ALA A 95 15.17 -11.47 2.44
CA ALA A 95 13.94 -11.07 3.14
C ALA A 95 13.06 -10.15 2.27
N GLY A 96 13.68 -9.19 1.58
CA GLY A 96 13.00 -8.28 0.66
C GLY A 96 12.37 -9.01 -0.54
N ARG A 97 13.10 -9.95 -1.16
CA ARG A 97 12.58 -10.79 -2.26
C ARG A 97 11.39 -11.63 -1.82
N SER A 98 11.45 -12.19 -0.61
CA SER A 98 10.34 -12.98 -0.06
C SER A 98 9.07 -12.12 0.09
N LEU A 99 9.19 -10.93 0.69
CA LEU A 99 8.09 -9.98 0.82
C LEU A 99 7.57 -9.52 -0.56
N GLN A 100 8.47 -9.18 -1.48
CA GLN A 100 8.12 -8.77 -2.84
C GLN A 100 7.36 -9.89 -3.58
N ALA A 101 7.81 -11.14 -3.46
CA ALA A 101 7.15 -12.28 -4.08
C ALA A 101 5.72 -12.47 -3.52
N ALA A 102 5.53 -12.26 -2.22
CA ALA A 102 4.23 -12.34 -1.59
C ALA A 102 3.28 -11.22 -2.09
N LEU A 103 3.74 -9.97 -2.15
CA LEU A 103 2.98 -8.84 -2.70
C LEU A 103 2.61 -9.06 -4.18
N ASN A 104 3.55 -9.55 -4.99
CA ASN A 104 3.30 -9.88 -6.39
C ASN A 104 2.30 -11.04 -6.55
N ALA A 105 2.32 -12.02 -5.66
CA ALA A 105 1.34 -13.10 -5.66
C ALA A 105 -0.07 -12.57 -5.31
N LEU A 106 -0.18 -11.66 -4.34
CA LEU A 106 -1.43 -10.98 -4.00
C LEU A 106 -1.96 -10.17 -5.19
N TYR A 107 -1.08 -9.38 -5.83
CA TYR A 107 -1.40 -8.62 -7.04
C TYR A 107 -1.97 -9.53 -8.14
N ARG A 108 -1.25 -10.59 -8.52
CA ARG A 108 -1.68 -11.52 -9.58
C ARG A 108 -2.99 -12.22 -9.24
N SER A 109 -3.18 -12.60 -7.98
CA SER A 109 -4.41 -13.23 -7.52
C SER A 109 -5.61 -12.30 -7.65
N PHE A 110 -5.47 -11.06 -7.21
CA PHE A 110 -6.53 -10.05 -7.31
C PHE A 110 -6.82 -9.67 -8.76
N ASP A 111 -5.77 -9.42 -9.55
CA ASP A 111 -5.88 -9.05 -10.96
C ASP A 111 -6.61 -10.11 -11.79
N SER A 112 -6.21 -11.38 -11.62
CA SER A 112 -6.87 -12.50 -12.28
C SER A 112 -8.33 -12.64 -11.86
N TYR A 113 -8.64 -12.40 -10.60
CA TYR A 113 -10.01 -12.46 -10.08
C TYR A 113 -10.90 -11.38 -10.70
N PHE A 114 -10.46 -10.12 -10.64
CA PHE A 114 -11.22 -8.98 -11.17
C PHE A 114 -11.43 -9.09 -12.68
N MET A 115 -10.41 -9.50 -13.43
CA MET A 115 -10.52 -9.74 -14.87
C MET A 115 -11.41 -10.92 -15.22
N ASP A 116 -11.43 -11.99 -14.43
CA ASP A 116 -12.35 -13.12 -14.65
C ASP A 116 -13.81 -12.72 -14.37
N LEU A 117 -14.08 -11.92 -13.33
CA LEU A 117 -15.40 -11.35 -13.08
C LEU A 117 -15.88 -10.50 -14.26
N HIS A 118 -15.03 -9.58 -14.73
CA HIS A 118 -15.34 -8.75 -15.89
C HIS A 118 -15.67 -9.60 -17.12
N ALA A 119 -14.83 -10.59 -17.43
CA ALA A 119 -15.02 -11.46 -18.58
C ALA A 119 -16.27 -12.35 -18.43
N LYS A 120 -16.63 -12.79 -17.22
CA LYS A 120 -17.88 -13.52 -16.96
C LYS A 120 -19.11 -12.64 -17.18
N SER A 121 -19.07 -11.40 -16.69
CA SER A 121 -20.13 -10.42 -16.92
C SER A 121 -20.34 -10.18 -18.43
N GLU A 122 -19.25 -9.99 -19.18
CA GLU A 122 -19.28 -9.84 -20.65
C GLU A 122 -19.85 -11.07 -21.36
N ARG A 123 -19.45 -12.28 -20.95
CA ARG A 123 -19.98 -13.53 -21.51
C ARG A 123 -21.47 -13.73 -21.23
N SER A 124 -21.99 -13.19 -20.13
CA SER A 124 -23.41 -13.26 -19.78
C SER A 124 -24.28 -12.30 -20.58
N LEU A 125 -23.66 -11.27 -21.18
CA LEU A 125 -24.35 -10.17 -21.86
C LEU A 125 -25.30 -10.63 -22.97
N PRO A 126 -24.93 -11.54 -23.90
CA PRO A 126 -25.86 -11.99 -24.94
C PRO A 126 -27.07 -12.73 -24.39
N ALA A 127 -26.88 -13.58 -23.39
CA ALA A 127 -27.97 -14.31 -22.77
C ALA A 127 -28.95 -13.37 -22.07
N THR A 128 -28.43 -12.40 -21.31
CA THR A 128 -29.25 -11.43 -20.56
C THR A 128 -29.96 -10.42 -21.48
N LEU A 129 -29.31 -9.93 -22.53
CA LEU A 129 -29.86 -8.87 -23.39
C LEU A 129 -30.66 -9.39 -24.59
N SER A 130 -30.56 -10.69 -24.94
CA SER A 130 -31.33 -11.29 -26.04
C SER A 130 -32.85 -11.00 -26.02
N PRO A 131 -33.54 -10.91 -24.87
CA PRO A 131 -34.99 -10.62 -24.86
C PRO A 131 -35.35 -9.20 -25.29
N LEU A 132 -34.38 -8.27 -25.38
CA LEU A 132 -34.61 -6.90 -25.89
C LEU A 132 -34.82 -6.85 -27.42
N GLY A 133 -34.63 -7.97 -28.12
CA GLY A 133 -34.91 -8.10 -29.55
C GLY A 133 -34.03 -7.17 -30.42
N ALA A 134 -34.66 -6.39 -31.28
CA ALA A 134 -33.99 -5.54 -32.28
C ALA A 134 -33.07 -4.47 -31.65
N VAL A 135 -33.44 -3.93 -30.48
CA VAL A 135 -32.61 -2.92 -29.79
C VAL A 135 -31.26 -3.50 -29.36
N TYR A 136 -31.22 -4.78 -29.01
CA TYR A 136 -29.97 -5.49 -28.72
C TYR A 136 -29.24 -5.92 -30.01
N SER A 137 -29.92 -6.63 -30.91
CA SER A 137 -29.26 -7.24 -32.08
C SER A 137 -28.68 -6.21 -33.06
N GLN A 138 -29.30 -5.03 -33.19
CA GLN A 138 -28.82 -3.97 -34.08
C GLN A 138 -27.71 -3.11 -33.46
N ASN A 139 -27.58 -3.10 -32.13
CA ASN A 139 -26.63 -2.26 -31.39
C ASN A 139 -25.53 -3.05 -30.67
N MET A 140 -25.29 -4.29 -31.08
CA MET A 140 -24.34 -5.21 -30.43
C MET A 140 -22.96 -4.57 -30.19
N ARG A 141 -22.48 -3.73 -31.14
CA ARG A 141 -21.18 -3.05 -31.03
C ARG A 141 -21.08 -2.11 -29.83
N LEU A 142 -22.14 -1.36 -29.51
CA LEU A 142 -22.12 -0.40 -28.38
C LEU A 142 -21.87 -1.11 -27.05
N TYR A 143 -22.47 -2.28 -26.86
CA TYR A 143 -22.29 -3.07 -25.65
C TYR A 143 -20.89 -3.70 -25.58
N THR A 144 -20.37 -4.22 -26.69
CA THR A 144 -19.01 -4.79 -26.71
C THR A 144 -17.93 -3.73 -26.53
N ASP A 145 -18.13 -2.54 -27.11
CA ASP A 145 -17.18 -1.43 -27.01
C ASP A 145 -17.12 -0.90 -25.56
N LEU A 146 -18.26 -0.78 -24.87
CA LEU A 146 -18.30 -0.43 -23.44
C LEU A 146 -17.43 -1.39 -22.61
N TYR A 147 -17.60 -2.70 -22.76
CA TYR A 147 -16.80 -3.69 -22.03
C TYR A 147 -15.31 -3.66 -22.42
N ALA A 148 -15.00 -3.36 -23.68
CA ALA A 148 -13.63 -3.19 -24.13
C ALA A 148 -12.97 -1.96 -23.47
N ASP A 149 -13.69 -0.84 -23.36
CA ASP A 149 -13.19 0.38 -22.74
C ASP A 149 -13.05 0.25 -21.22
N LEU A 150 -14.01 -0.41 -20.55
CA LEU A 150 -13.88 -0.76 -19.13
C LEU A 150 -12.63 -1.62 -18.87
N ARG A 151 -12.34 -2.60 -19.72
CA ARG A 151 -11.13 -3.43 -19.64
C ARG A 151 -9.86 -2.62 -19.88
N ARG A 152 -9.85 -1.72 -20.87
CA ARG A 152 -8.72 -0.83 -21.17
C ARG A 152 -8.43 0.10 -20.02
N TYR A 153 -9.46 0.70 -19.44
CA TYR A 153 -9.35 1.56 -18.27
C TYR A 153 -8.67 0.83 -17.12
N TYR A 154 -9.15 -0.37 -16.74
CA TYR A 154 -8.54 -1.12 -15.64
C TYR A 154 -7.05 -1.44 -15.89
N ARG A 155 -6.69 -1.74 -17.15
CA ARG A 155 -5.29 -2.01 -17.53
C ARG A 155 -4.36 -0.79 -17.56
N GLY A 156 -4.89 0.42 -17.33
CA GLY A 156 -4.07 1.62 -17.22
C GLY A 156 -4.28 2.65 -18.33
N SER A 157 -5.24 2.46 -19.25
CA SER A 157 -5.54 3.51 -20.24
C SER A 157 -6.06 4.78 -19.55
N ALA A 158 -5.65 5.95 -20.06
CA ALA A 158 -6.10 7.26 -19.61
C ALA A 158 -7.49 7.58 -20.20
N LEU A 159 -8.49 6.80 -19.80
CA LEU A 159 -9.89 6.98 -20.18
C LEU A 159 -10.66 7.59 -19.02
N ASN A 160 -11.53 8.55 -19.30
CA ASN A 160 -12.49 9.04 -18.32
C ASN A 160 -13.71 8.10 -18.30
N LEU A 161 -13.79 7.23 -17.29
CA LEU A 161 -14.91 6.28 -17.15
C LEU A 161 -16.27 6.98 -17.12
N ASP A 162 -16.33 8.16 -16.49
CA ASP A 162 -17.57 8.89 -16.35
C ASP A 162 -18.11 9.38 -17.70
N GLU A 163 -17.21 9.81 -18.59
CA GLU A 163 -17.54 10.18 -19.96
C GLU A 163 -17.84 8.95 -20.82
N THR A 164 -17.02 7.89 -20.73
CA THR A 164 -17.23 6.64 -21.48
C THR A 164 -18.60 6.03 -21.20
N ILE A 165 -19.01 5.94 -19.93
CA ILE A 165 -20.33 5.40 -19.57
C ILE A 165 -21.45 6.34 -20.04
N SER A 166 -21.26 7.66 -19.93
CA SER A 166 -22.26 8.63 -20.38
C SER A 166 -22.45 8.60 -21.90
N GLU A 167 -21.36 8.46 -22.65
CA GLU A 167 -21.35 8.34 -24.12
C GLU A 167 -22.03 7.05 -24.58
N PHE A 168 -21.84 5.93 -23.87
CA PHE A 168 -22.56 4.69 -24.15
C PHE A 168 -24.09 4.88 -24.08
N TRP A 169 -24.59 5.48 -22.99
CA TRP A 169 -26.03 5.73 -22.84
C TRP A 169 -26.56 6.70 -23.88
N PHE A 170 -25.75 7.70 -24.25
CA PHE A 170 -26.09 8.66 -25.30
C PHE A 170 -26.28 7.99 -26.66
N ARG A 171 -25.29 7.20 -27.11
CA ARG A 171 -25.37 6.47 -28.39
C ARG A 171 -26.50 5.45 -28.41
N LEU A 172 -26.79 4.82 -27.28
CA LEU A 172 -27.89 3.87 -27.17
C LEU A 172 -29.25 4.55 -27.29
N LEU A 173 -29.43 5.73 -26.69
CA LEU A 173 -30.64 6.54 -26.84
C LEU A 173 -30.83 6.97 -28.29
N GLU A 174 -29.76 7.48 -28.91
CA GLU A 174 -29.79 7.95 -30.29
C GLU A 174 -30.19 6.81 -31.24
N ALA A 175 -29.60 5.63 -31.08
CA ALA A 175 -29.94 4.46 -31.88
C ALA A 175 -31.37 3.97 -31.66
N ALA A 176 -31.83 3.93 -30.40
CA ALA A 176 -33.20 3.54 -30.08
C ALA A 176 -34.23 4.54 -30.62
N PHE A 177 -33.95 5.84 -30.51
CA PHE A 177 -34.81 6.90 -31.04
C PHE A 177 -34.84 6.87 -32.57
N LYS A 178 -33.69 6.72 -33.24
CA LYS A 178 -33.63 6.53 -34.70
C LYS A 178 -34.46 5.35 -35.13
N ASN A 179 -34.40 4.22 -34.42
CA ASN A 179 -35.21 3.04 -34.76
C ASN A 179 -36.72 3.28 -34.58
N ALA A 180 -37.11 4.01 -33.53
CA ALA A 180 -38.51 4.36 -33.31
C ALA A 180 -39.04 5.39 -34.33
N ALA A 181 -38.20 6.36 -34.71
CA ALA A 181 -38.55 7.46 -35.59
C ALA A 181 -38.32 7.16 -37.09
N ALA A 182 -37.44 6.21 -37.44
CA ALA A 182 -37.13 5.81 -38.82
C ALA A 182 -38.32 5.17 -39.55
N ALA A 183 -39.38 4.81 -38.83
CA ALA A 183 -40.65 4.49 -39.45
C ALA A 183 -41.32 5.71 -40.14
N LYS A 184 -40.85 6.95 -39.88
CA LYS A 184 -41.56 8.18 -40.26
C LYS A 184 -40.80 9.21 -41.12
N THR A 185 -39.47 9.38 -41.06
CA THR A 185 -38.70 10.25 -42.01
C THR A 185 -37.19 10.26 -41.69
N SER A 186 -36.35 10.79 -42.60
CA SER A 186 -34.93 11.05 -42.33
C SER A 186 -34.75 12.20 -41.32
N LEU A 187 -34.21 11.90 -40.14
CA LEU A 187 -33.93 12.89 -39.10
C LEU A 187 -32.71 13.73 -39.44
N SER A 188 -32.79 15.06 -39.30
CA SER A 188 -31.65 15.96 -39.44
C SER A 188 -30.72 15.89 -38.21
N GLU A 189 -29.44 16.26 -38.40
CA GLU A 189 -28.43 16.28 -37.34
C GLU A 189 -28.78 17.32 -36.24
N GLU A 190 -29.31 18.49 -36.63
CA GLU A 190 -29.81 19.51 -35.70
C GLU A 190 -30.96 19.00 -34.81
N TYR A 191 -31.83 18.14 -35.35
CA TYR A 191 -32.93 17.57 -34.59
C TYR A 191 -32.42 16.59 -33.53
N LEU A 192 -31.44 15.74 -33.87
CA LEU A 192 -30.79 14.83 -32.92
C LEU A 192 -30.06 15.58 -31.80
N GLU A 193 -29.48 16.75 -32.09
CA GLU A 193 -28.89 17.61 -31.07
C GLU A 193 -29.94 18.16 -30.09
N CYS A 194 -31.15 18.48 -30.58
CA CYS A 194 -32.26 18.84 -29.70
C CYS A 194 -32.70 17.65 -28.82
N VAL A 195 -32.84 16.45 -29.39
CA VAL A 195 -33.16 15.23 -28.61
C VAL A 195 -32.10 14.99 -27.52
N ALA A 196 -30.82 15.20 -27.86
CA ALA A 196 -29.71 15.10 -26.92
C ALA A 196 -29.88 16.04 -25.72
N LYS A 197 -30.33 17.29 -25.94
CA LYS A 197 -30.58 18.28 -24.88
C LYS A 197 -31.73 17.87 -23.95
N GLN A 198 -32.75 17.18 -24.47
CA GLN A 198 -33.91 16.77 -23.67
C GLN A 198 -33.66 15.54 -22.80
N ARG A 199 -32.54 14.83 -22.99
CA ARG A 199 -32.20 13.60 -22.25
C ARG A 199 -32.16 13.82 -20.72
N GLU A 200 -31.62 14.95 -20.26
CA GLU A 200 -31.36 15.20 -18.84
C GLU A 200 -32.66 15.55 -18.10
N VAL A 201 -33.58 16.21 -18.81
CA VAL A 201 -34.89 16.60 -18.32
C VAL A 201 -35.86 15.41 -18.33
N LEU A 202 -35.88 14.65 -19.42
CA LEU A 202 -36.84 13.57 -19.61
C LEU A 202 -36.41 12.23 -19.01
N ARG A 203 -35.10 12.03 -18.78
CA ARG A 203 -34.50 10.80 -18.23
C ARG A 203 -35.09 9.53 -18.85
N PRO A 204 -34.88 9.30 -20.15
CA PRO A 204 -35.57 8.24 -20.90
C PRO A 204 -35.21 6.81 -20.43
N PHE A 205 -34.12 6.64 -19.70
CA PHE A 205 -33.71 5.38 -19.06
C PHE A 205 -33.97 5.35 -17.54
N GLY A 206 -34.65 6.36 -17.00
CA GLY A 206 -34.81 6.56 -15.54
C GLY A 206 -33.49 6.89 -14.83
N GLU A 207 -33.35 6.44 -13.58
CA GLU A 207 -32.13 6.64 -12.78
C GLU A 207 -30.99 5.65 -13.11
N ALA A 208 -31.27 4.61 -13.90
CA ALA A 208 -30.33 3.52 -14.14
C ALA A 208 -28.96 3.96 -14.70
N PRO A 209 -28.88 4.91 -15.67
CA PRO A 209 -27.58 5.42 -16.15
C PRO A 209 -26.73 6.06 -15.07
N ARG A 210 -27.35 6.86 -14.19
CA ARG A 210 -26.66 7.59 -13.12
C ARG A 210 -26.17 6.62 -12.04
N ASP A 211 -27.03 5.70 -11.64
CA ASP A 211 -26.70 4.66 -10.66
C ASP A 211 -25.59 3.72 -11.15
N MET A 212 -25.70 3.28 -12.41
CA MET A 212 -24.68 2.42 -13.03
C MET A 212 -23.35 3.17 -13.14
N LYS A 213 -23.35 4.42 -13.61
CA LYS A 213 -22.15 5.26 -13.70
C LYS A 213 -21.45 5.35 -12.34
N ALA A 214 -22.14 5.77 -11.30
CA ALA A 214 -21.54 5.94 -9.97
C ALA A 214 -20.96 4.62 -9.42
N LYS A 215 -21.71 3.51 -9.53
CA LYS A 215 -21.29 2.20 -9.01
C LYS A 215 -20.13 1.60 -9.80
N VAL A 216 -20.19 1.66 -11.13
CA VAL A 216 -19.15 1.11 -12.02
C VAL A 216 -17.87 1.92 -11.92
N THR A 217 -17.93 3.26 -11.98
CA THR A 217 -16.75 4.12 -11.82
C THR A 217 -16.05 3.82 -10.51
N ARG A 218 -16.79 3.85 -9.39
CA ARG A 218 -16.22 3.56 -8.07
C ARG A 218 -15.56 2.18 -8.02
N ALA A 219 -16.22 1.14 -8.51
CA ALA A 219 -15.68 -0.23 -8.51
C ALA A 219 -14.37 -0.35 -9.30
N PHE A 220 -14.30 0.24 -10.50
CA PHE A 220 -13.12 0.16 -11.35
C PHE A 220 -11.95 1.02 -10.86
N VAL A 221 -12.22 2.26 -10.40
CA VAL A 221 -11.20 3.15 -9.82
C VAL A 221 -10.57 2.51 -8.58
N THR A 222 -11.41 1.94 -7.72
CA THR A 222 -11.00 1.24 -6.49
C THR A 222 -10.16 0.00 -6.82
N ALA A 223 -10.63 -0.85 -7.72
CA ALA A 223 -9.91 -2.06 -8.12
C ALA A 223 -8.57 -1.78 -8.79
N ARG A 224 -8.51 -0.81 -9.72
CA ARG A 224 -7.28 -0.37 -10.39
C ARG A 224 -6.27 0.16 -9.38
N SER A 225 -6.72 1.07 -8.50
CA SER A 225 -5.85 1.68 -7.48
C SER A 225 -5.32 0.64 -6.49
N PHE A 226 -6.14 -0.33 -6.10
CA PHE A 226 -5.71 -1.45 -5.25
C PHE A 226 -4.59 -2.28 -5.89
N ALA A 227 -4.79 -2.69 -7.14
CA ALA A 227 -3.80 -3.47 -7.88
C ALA A 227 -2.48 -2.69 -8.04
N GLN A 228 -2.56 -1.40 -8.37
CA GLN A 228 -1.38 -0.52 -8.43
C GLN A 228 -0.71 -0.36 -7.07
N GLY A 229 -1.48 -0.25 -5.97
CA GLY A 229 -0.93 -0.16 -4.62
C GLY A 229 -0.08 -1.36 -4.24
N LEU A 230 -0.53 -2.58 -4.55
CA LEU A 230 0.25 -3.81 -4.35
C LEU A 230 1.52 -3.83 -5.20
N SER A 231 1.43 -3.37 -6.46
CA SER A 231 2.59 -3.30 -7.36
C SER A 231 3.63 -2.27 -6.87
N VAL A 232 3.19 -1.07 -6.48
CA VAL A 232 4.07 -0.01 -5.94
C VAL A 232 4.73 -0.47 -4.64
N ALA A 233 3.98 -1.11 -3.73
CA ALA A 233 4.55 -1.68 -2.51
C ALA A 233 5.67 -2.69 -2.82
N GLY A 234 5.46 -3.58 -3.81
CA GLY A 234 6.47 -4.53 -4.26
C GLY A 234 7.73 -3.85 -4.84
N GLU A 235 7.57 -2.80 -5.66
CA GLU A 235 8.71 -2.06 -6.20
C GLU A 235 9.46 -1.25 -5.13
N VAL A 236 8.77 -0.70 -4.14
CA VAL A 236 9.40 -0.03 -2.99
C VAL A 236 10.27 -1.02 -2.21
N VAL A 237 9.74 -2.20 -1.86
CA VAL A 237 10.51 -3.25 -1.16
C VAL A 237 11.76 -3.64 -1.95
N LYS A 238 11.63 -3.82 -3.26
CA LYS A 238 12.77 -4.15 -4.14
C LYS A 238 13.84 -3.07 -4.14
N LYS A 239 13.46 -1.79 -4.26
CA LYS A 239 14.42 -0.67 -4.28
C LYS A 239 15.09 -0.47 -2.94
N VAL A 240 14.33 -0.51 -1.84
CA VAL A 240 14.84 -0.31 -0.49
C VAL A 240 15.78 -1.43 -0.06
N SER A 241 15.47 -2.69 -0.40
CA SER A 241 16.33 -3.84 -0.07
C SER A 241 17.66 -3.87 -0.84
N GLN A 242 17.82 -3.02 -1.86
CA GLN A 242 19.06 -2.87 -2.64
C GLN A 242 19.96 -1.73 -2.14
N VAL A 243 19.49 -0.91 -1.19
CA VAL A 243 20.27 0.19 -0.62
C VAL A 243 21.50 -0.38 0.11
N THR A 244 22.67 0.17 -0.21
CA THR A 244 23.94 -0.25 0.40
C THR A 244 24.05 0.24 1.83
N LEU A 245 24.64 -0.57 2.69
CA LEU A 245 24.93 -0.21 4.09
C LEU A 245 26.07 0.83 4.15
N SER A 246 26.02 1.71 5.15
CA SER A 246 27.03 2.76 5.34
C SER A 246 28.36 2.20 5.87
N PRO A 247 29.48 2.92 5.70
CA PRO A 247 30.77 2.55 6.30
C PRO A 247 30.74 2.42 7.83
N GLU A 248 29.87 3.18 8.50
CA GLU A 248 29.65 3.13 9.95
C GLU A 248 29.01 1.79 10.33
N CYS A 249 28.03 1.34 9.54
CA CYS A 249 27.43 0.04 9.70
C CYS A 249 28.43 -1.09 9.40
N GLU A 250 29.27 -0.96 8.38
CA GLU A 250 30.33 -1.94 8.07
C GLU A 250 31.26 -2.16 9.28
N ARG A 251 31.70 -1.07 9.92
CA ARG A 251 32.50 -1.13 11.16
C ARG A 251 31.75 -1.83 12.29
N ALA A 252 30.48 -1.47 12.51
CA ALA A 252 29.66 -2.05 13.57
C ALA A 252 29.38 -3.55 13.34
N LEU A 253 29.15 -3.97 12.10
CA LEU A 253 28.96 -5.37 11.72
C LEU A 253 30.24 -6.19 11.89
N MET A 254 31.40 -5.63 11.53
CA MET A 254 32.70 -6.26 11.81
C MET A 254 32.87 -6.51 13.31
N LYS A 255 32.60 -5.49 14.13
CA LYS A 255 32.64 -5.56 15.60
C LYS A 255 31.67 -6.58 16.19
N LEU A 256 30.47 -6.65 15.62
CA LEU A 256 29.41 -7.57 16.04
C LEU A 256 29.77 -9.03 15.74
N VAL A 257 30.15 -9.33 14.50
CA VAL A 257 30.22 -10.69 13.95
C VAL A 257 31.63 -11.29 14.03
N TYR A 258 32.66 -10.54 13.63
CA TYR A 258 33.98 -11.12 13.35
C TYR A 258 35.08 -10.75 14.35
N CYS A 259 34.94 -9.66 15.11
CA CYS A 259 35.89 -9.36 16.18
C CYS A 259 35.99 -10.44 17.29
N PRO A 260 34.96 -11.24 17.64
CA PRO A 260 35.14 -12.40 18.50
C PRO A 260 36.16 -13.40 17.95
N HIS A 261 36.14 -13.65 16.63
CA HIS A 261 37.10 -14.54 15.97
C HIS A 261 38.52 -13.98 16.06
N CYS A 262 38.69 -12.68 15.84
CA CYS A 262 39.97 -11.99 15.97
C CYS A 262 40.57 -12.04 17.39
N ARG A 263 39.75 -12.29 18.42
CA ARG A 263 40.17 -12.37 19.84
C ARG A 263 40.18 -13.79 20.41
N GLY A 264 40.07 -14.82 19.57
CA GLY A 264 40.04 -16.21 20.00
C GLY A 264 38.74 -16.62 20.72
N LEU A 265 37.66 -15.87 20.54
CA LEU A 265 36.33 -16.09 21.13
C LEU A 265 35.30 -16.56 20.08
N ALA A 266 35.72 -17.32 19.07
CA ALA A 266 34.89 -17.73 17.93
C ALA A 266 33.59 -18.48 18.29
N SER A 267 33.54 -19.13 19.46
CA SER A 267 32.34 -19.86 19.93
C SER A 267 31.32 -18.97 20.66
N VAL A 268 31.65 -17.70 20.91
CA VAL A 268 30.81 -16.78 21.67
C VAL A 268 29.90 -16.01 20.71
N LYS A 269 28.59 -16.23 20.81
CA LYS A 269 27.60 -15.49 20.03
C LYS A 269 27.37 -14.07 20.59
N PRO A 270 27.00 -13.09 19.76
CA PRO A 270 26.59 -11.75 20.19
C PRO A 270 25.38 -11.76 21.12
N CYS A 271 25.35 -10.79 22.04
CA CYS A 271 24.20 -10.54 22.89
C CYS A 271 23.00 -10.05 22.04
N PRO A 272 21.75 -10.44 22.38
CA PRO A 272 20.57 -10.05 21.60
C PRO A 272 20.38 -8.53 21.49
N ASN A 273 20.48 -7.80 22.61
CA ASN A 273 20.31 -6.35 22.61
C ASN A 273 21.47 -5.63 21.91
N TYR A 274 22.68 -6.19 21.99
CA TYR A 274 23.84 -5.69 21.24
C TYR A 274 23.58 -5.80 19.73
N CYS A 275 23.18 -6.98 19.27
CA CYS A 275 22.80 -7.18 17.87
C CYS A 275 21.66 -6.25 17.46
N SER A 276 20.64 -6.09 18.30
CA SER A 276 19.51 -5.21 18.01
C SER A 276 19.93 -3.76 17.79
N ASN A 277 20.81 -3.21 18.65
CA ASN A 277 21.30 -1.84 18.48
C ASN A 277 22.15 -1.65 17.23
N VAL A 278 23.01 -2.62 16.89
CA VAL A 278 23.77 -2.60 15.64
C VAL A 278 22.81 -2.62 14.44
N MET A 279 21.86 -3.55 14.42
CA MET A 279 20.94 -3.70 13.29
C MET A 279 19.96 -2.53 13.15
N LYS A 280 19.46 -1.98 14.27
CA LYS A 280 18.61 -0.78 14.25
C LYS A 280 19.35 0.45 13.77
N GLY A 281 20.63 0.61 14.13
CA GLY A 281 21.48 1.65 13.56
C GLY A 281 21.68 1.46 12.05
N CYS A 282 22.12 0.27 11.63
CA CYS A 282 22.34 -0.06 10.23
C CYS A 282 21.09 0.11 9.34
N LEU A 283 19.89 -0.18 9.88
CA LEU A 283 18.62 -0.14 9.16
C LEU A 283 17.74 1.07 9.51
N ALA A 284 18.33 2.10 10.11
CA ALA A 284 17.57 3.23 10.63
C ALA A 284 16.82 4.00 9.54
N ASN A 285 17.43 4.17 8.36
CA ASN A 285 16.76 4.79 7.21
C ASN A 285 15.59 3.91 6.73
N GLN A 286 15.78 2.59 6.65
CA GLN A 286 14.73 1.66 6.24
C GLN A 286 13.54 1.68 7.21
N ALA A 287 13.80 1.84 8.51
CA ALA A 287 12.76 1.97 9.53
C ALA A 287 11.92 3.25 9.38
N ASP A 288 12.43 4.33 8.77
CA ASP A 288 11.65 5.55 8.49
C ASP A 288 10.50 5.30 7.49
N LEU A 289 10.54 4.21 6.69
CA LEU A 289 9.42 3.83 5.83
C LEU A 289 8.20 3.35 6.63
N ASP A 290 8.39 2.89 7.86
CA ASP A 290 7.36 2.20 8.64
C ASP A 290 6.08 3.02 8.77
N ALA A 291 6.17 4.32 9.03
CA ALA A 291 4.98 5.17 9.16
C ALA A 291 4.12 5.18 7.88
N GLU A 292 4.72 5.38 6.71
CA GLU A 292 3.98 5.42 5.44
C GLU A 292 3.63 4.03 4.92
N TRP A 293 4.44 3.04 5.24
CA TRP A 293 4.15 1.63 4.97
C TRP A 293 2.92 1.17 5.75
N GLN A 294 2.82 1.54 7.03
CA GLN A 294 1.63 1.29 7.84
C GLN A 294 0.43 2.09 7.35
N ASN A 295 0.59 3.34 6.89
CA ASN A 295 -0.51 4.08 6.26
C ASN A 295 -1.02 3.40 4.97
N LEU A 296 -0.11 2.77 4.21
CA LEU A 296 -0.48 2.06 2.99
C LEU A 296 -1.16 0.71 3.29
N ILE A 297 -0.55 -0.12 4.15
CA ILE A 297 -0.96 -1.52 4.40
C ILE A 297 -2.00 -1.65 5.53
N GLY A 298 -1.87 -0.86 6.59
CA GLY A 298 -2.85 -0.72 7.68
C GLY A 298 -2.44 -1.33 9.02
N GLN A 299 -2.75 -0.65 10.13
CA GLN A 299 -2.65 -1.15 11.51
C GLN A 299 -4.03 -1.34 12.14
N GLU A 300 -4.26 -2.48 12.78
CA GLU A 300 -5.21 -2.54 13.90
C GLU A 300 -4.56 -1.96 15.16
N VAL A 301 -4.94 -0.75 15.57
CA VAL A 301 -4.87 -0.38 17.00
C VAL A 301 -6.27 -0.15 17.49
N ILE A 302 -6.66 -1.00 18.43
CA ILE A 302 -7.86 -0.96 19.24
C ILE A 302 -7.79 0.26 20.20
N VAL A 303 -7.31 1.44 19.79
CA VAL A 303 -7.22 2.64 20.65
C VAL A 303 -7.12 3.93 19.81
N CYS A 304 -8.02 4.19 18.86
CA CYS A 304 -8.57 5.54 18.59
C CYS A 304 -9.53 5.49 17.37
N PRO A 305 -10.87 5.61 17.54
CA PRO A 305 -11.84 5.58 16.43
C PRO A 305 -11.77 6.77 15.45
N LEU A 306 -10.80 7.69 15.60
CA LEU A 306 -10.79 8.97 14.88
C LEU A 306 -9.45 9.34 14.22
N CYS A 307 -8.39 8.51 14.29
CA CYS A 307 -7.09 8.90 13.75
C CYS A 307 -6.28 7.71 13.20
N ARG A 308 -6.41 7.43 11.89
CA ARG A 308 -5.37 6.99 10.93
C ARG A 308 -6.05 6.22 9.78
N ILE A 309 -5.51 6.34 8.56
CA ILE A 309 -6.19 5.94 7.32
C ILE A 309 -5.53 4.66 6.80
N ASP A 310 -6.26 3.54 6.83
CA ASP A 310 -5.79 2.19 6.46
C ASP A 310 -6.10 1.85 5.01
N THR A 311 -5.25 2.26 4.07
CA THR A 311 -5.76 2.43 2.71
C THR A 311 -5.96 1.12 1.92
N LEU A 312 -5.00 0.20 1.89
CA LEU A 312 -5.16 -1.07 1.16
C LEU A 312 -6.17 -2.01 1.84
N LEU A 313 -6.17 -2.08 3.17
CA LEU A 313 -7.07 -2.95 3.90
C LEU A 313 -8.53 -2.46 3.84
N GLN A 314 -8.74 -1.14 3.93
CA GLN A 314 -10.06 -0.53 3.74
C GLN A 314 -10.57 -0.68 2.30
N VAL A 315 -9.68 -0.59 1.32
CA VAL A 315 -10.04 -0.90 -0.07
C VAL A 315 -10.40 -2.37 -0.23
N ALA A 316 -9.62 -3.29 0.34
CA ALA A 316 -9.91 -4.71 0.30
C ALA A 316 -11.29 -5.02 0.91
N SER A 317 -11.61 -4.44 2.07
CA SER A 317 -12.92 -4.62 2.72
C SER A 317 -14.06 -3.91 1.98
N SER A 318 -13.80 -2.79 1.30
CA SER A 318 -14.80 -2.10 0.47
C SER A 318 -15.34 -2.99 -0.64
N PHE A 319 -14.54 -3.95 -1.13
CA PHE A 319 -15.03 -4.92 -2.11
C PHE A 319 -16.17 -5.79 -1.58
N SER A 320 -16.26 -5.99 -0.26
CA SER A 320 -17.34 -6.71 0.42
C SER A 320 -18.46 -5.80 0.95
N THR A 321 -18.34 -4.47 0.83
CA THR A 321 -19.41 -3.53 1.25
C THR A 321 -20.56 -3.50 0.24
N GLU A 322 -21.82 -3.45 0.71
CA GLU A 322 -22.98 -3.48 -0.19
C GLU A 322 -23.15 -2.19 -1.03
N PRO A 323 -23.37 -2.28 -2.37
CA PRO A 323 -23.25 -3.49 -3.19
C PRO A 323 -21.78 -3.84 -3.44
N SER A 324 -21.42 -5.10 -3.20
CA SER A 324 -20.05 -5.60 -3.35
C SER A 324 -19.58 -5.51 -4.80
N VAL A 325 -18.27 -5.50 -5.03
CA VAL A 325 -17.73 -5.30 -6.40
C VAL A 325 -18.10 -6.44 -7.33
N ASP A 326 -18.20 -7.67 -6.85
CA ASP A 326 -18.73 -8.79 -7.64
C ASP A 326 -20.20 -8.58 -8.04
N VAL A 327 -21.02 -8.03 -7.14
CA VAL A 327 -22.42 -7.69 -7.40
C VAL A 327 -22.51 -6.55 -8.42
N VAL A 328 -21.69 -5.51 -8.28
CA VAL A 328 -21.65 -4.40 -9.26
C VAL A 328 -21.28 -4.93 -10.65
N LEU A 329 -20.15 -5.62 -10.80
CA LEU A 329 -19.70 -6.12 -12.12
C LEU A 329 -20.68 -7.13 -12.72
N SER A 330 -21.21 -8.06 -11.93
CA SER A 330 -22.12 -9.10 -12.43
C SER A 330 -23.51 -8.54 -12.76
N SER A 331 -23.90 -7.41 -12.15
CA SER A 331 -25.20 -6.77 -12.40
C SER A 331 -25.23 -5.86 -13.62
N ILE A 332 -24.09 -5.52 -14.23
CA ILE A 332 -24.02 -4.61 -15.40
C ILE A 332 -25.01 -5.02 -16.51
N PRO A 333 -25.05 -6.28 -17.00
CA PRO A 333 -25.98 -6.68 -18.05
C PRO A 333 -27.44 -6.55 -17.61
N ALA A 334 -27.75 -6.88 -16.37
CA ALA A 334 -29.11 -6.77 -15.83
C ALA A 334 -29.55 -5.30 -15.71
N ARG A 335 -28.66 -4.39 -15.30
CA ARG A 335 -28.94 -2.95 -15.23
C ARG A 335 -29.16 -2.35 -16.61
N ILE A 336 -28.38 -2.77 -17.61
CA ILE A 336 -28.61 -2.40 -19.01
C ILE A 336 -29.98 -2.91 -19.48
N PHE A 337 -30.31 -4.18 -19.19
CA PHE A 337 -31.60 -4.76 -19.54
C PHE A 337 -32.78 -3.99 -18.94
N GLU A 338 -32.74 -3.71 -17.65
CA GLU A 338 -33.78 -2.94 -16.94
C GLU A 338 -33.93 -1.53 -17.51
N ALA A 339 -32.82 -0.84 -17.77
CA ALA A 339 -32.83 0.51 -18.34
C ALA A 339 -33.43 0.53 -19.75
N VAL A 340 -33.05 -0.40 -20.61
CA VAL A 340 -33.59 -0.49 -21.98
C VAL A 340 -35.05 -0.90 -21.95
N GLY A 341 -35.47 -1.80 -21.06
CA GLY A 341 -36.88 -2.12 -20.85
C GLY A 341 -37.70 -0.89 -20.46
N TYR A 342 -37.20 -0.10 -19.50
CA TYR A 342 -37.84 1.16 -19.11
C TYR A 342 -37.94 2.17 -20.27
N LEU A 343 -36.88 2.28 -21.09
CA LEU A 343 -36.91 3.10 -22.30
C LEU A 343 -37.98 2.61 -23.28
N GLN A 344 -38.06 1.30 -23.54
CA GLN A 344 -39.06 0.74 -24.45
C GLN A 344 -40.49 1.01 -23.97
N ASP A 345 -40.75 0.83 -22.67
CA ASP A 345 -42.06 1.08 -22.07
C ASP A 345 -42.46 2.57 -22.11
N SER A 346 -41.48 3.47 -22.04
CA SER A 346 -41.71 4.92 -22.02
C SER A 346 -41.49 5.62 -23.38
N MET A 347 -41.13 4.88 -24.43
CA MET A 347 -40.68 5.43 -25.72
C MET A 347 -41.73 6.33 -26.39
N ASP A 348 -43.01 5.96 -26.35
CA ASP A 348 -44.09 6.76 -26.94
C ASP A 348 -44.25 8.10 -26.23
N THR A 349 -44.18 8.09 -24.90
CA THR A 349 -44.27 9.31 -24.09
C THR A 349 -43.05 10.20 -24.27
N PHE A 350 -41.87 9.60 -24.40
CA PHE A 350 -40.63 10.31 -24.69
C PHE A 350 -40.70 10.99 -26.05
N THR A 351 -41.09 10.23 -27.09
CA THR A 351 -41.20 10.70 -28.46
C THR A 351 -42.22 11.84 -28.59
N ALA A 352 -43.38 11.73 -27.94
CA ALA A 352 -44.38 12.79 -27.91
C ALA A 352 -43.87 14.08 -27.26
N LYS A 353 -43.17 13.98 -26.13
CA LYS A 353 -42.56 15.14 -25.46
C LYS A 353 -41.42 15.75 -26.26
N VAL A 354 -40.64 14.93 -26.96
CA VAL A 354 -39.59 15.39 -27.87
C VAL A 354 -40.20 16.15 -29.03
N TYR A 355 -41.29 15.67 -29.66
CA TYR A 355 -41.99 16.44 -30.70
C TYR A 355 -42.54 17.77 -30.18
N GLN A 356 -43.00 17.80 -28.93
CA GLN A 356 -43.48 19.04 -28.30
C GLN A 356 -42.35 20.07 -28.08
N MET A 357 -41.15 19.61 -27.74
CA MET A 357 -40.03 20.50 -27.37
C MET A 357 -39.08 20.81 -28.54
N CYS A 358 -38.91 19.88 -29.47
CA CYS A 358 -38.02 19.98 -30.62
C CYS A 358 -38.74 20.26 -31.96
N GLY A 359 -40.07 20.19 -31.97
CA GLY A 359 -40.91 20.35 -33.17
C GLY A 359 -41.39 19.01 -33.74
N THR A 360 -42.59 18.98 -34.32
CA THR A 360 -43.11 17.81 -35.03
C THR A 360 -42.40 17.63 -36.36
N LEU A 361 -41.98 16.40 -36.66
CA LEU A 361 -41.55 16.03 -38.02
C LEU A 361 -42.79 16.14 -38.93
N ASP A 362 -42.70 16.90 -40.03
CA ASP A 362 -43.82 17.07 -40.97
C ASP A 362 -44.29 15.71 -41.50
N GLU A 363 -45.48 15.24 -41.08
CA GLU A 363 -46.11 14.03 -41.60
C GLU A 363 -47.07 14.38 -42.74
N SER A 364 -46.73 13.92 -43.96
CA SER A 364 -47.71 13.67 -45.00
C SER A 364 -48.30 12.27 -44.79
N GLY A 365 -49.56 12.20 -44.34
CA GLY A 365 -50.45 11.08 -44.65
C GLY A 365 -50.89 10.17 -43.49
N THR A 366 -52.09 10.47 -43.00
CA THR A 366 -53.04 9.66 -42.20
C THR A 366 -52.97 8.13 -42.29
N GLY A 367 -53.05 7.46 -41.14
CA GLY A 367 -53.47 6.06 -41.00
C GLY A 367 -53.76 5.66 -39.54
N SER A 368 -55.00 5.22 -39.28
CA SER A 368 -55.65 4.88 -38.00
C SER A 368 -54.94 3.83 -37.10
N PRO A 369 -55.30 3.73 -35.79
CA PRO A 369 -54.59 2.87 -34.85
C PRO A 369 -55.12 1.42 -34.86
N PRO A 370 -54.26 0.39 -34.67
CA PRO A 370 -54.69 -0.88 -34.13
C PRO A 370 -54.37 -0.96 -32.64
N SER A 371 -55.40 -1.31 -31.88
CA SER A 371 -55.37 -1.71 -30.48
C SER A 371 -54.33 -2.81 -30.25
N GLN A 372 -53.42 -2.63 -29.28
CA GLN A 372 -52.58 -3.72 -28.78
C GLN A 372 -52.90 -4.07 -27.33
N GLU A 373 -52.89 -5.38 -27.15
CA GLU A 373 -53.35 -6.20 -26.05
C GLU A 373 -52.28 -6.23 -24.94
N GLN A 374 -52.70 -6.00 -23.70
CA GLN A 374 -51.85 -6.09 -22.52
C GLN A 374 -51.37 -7.53 -22.31
N GLN A 375 -50.09 -7.80 -22.50
CA GLN A 375 -49.42 -8.93 -21.86
C GLN A 375 -48.50 -8.45 -20.74
N ARG A 376 -49.03 -8.53 -19.52
CA ARG A 376 -48.23 -8.63 -18.29
C ARG A 376 -47.31 -9.85 -18.40
N LYS A 377 -45.99 -9.65 -18.32
CA LYS A 377 -45.06 -10.69 -17.88
C LYS A 377 -44.17 -10.19 -16.75
N LYS A 378 -43.99 -11.11 -15.81
CA LYS A 378 -43.49 -10.95 -14.45
C LYS A 378 -42.04 -10.49 -14.44
N GLY A 379 -41.73 -9.56 -13.54
CA GLY A 379 -40.36 -9.24 -13.15
C GLY A 379 -39.65 -10.50 -12.67
N ALA A 380 -38.63 -10.91 -13.41
CA ALA A 380 -37.65 -11.87 -12.94
C ALA A 380 -36.60 -11.10 -12.13
N SER A 381 -36.80 -11.03 -10.81
CA SER A 381 -35.70 -10.73 -9.89
C SER A 381 -34.75 -11.92 -9.94
N LEU A 382 -33.72 -11.84 -10.78
CA LEU A 382 -32.59 -12.75 -10.71
C LEU A 382 -31.68 -12.26 -9.58
N THR A 383 -31.81 -12.93 -8.44
CA THR A 383 -30.85 -12.88 -7.33
C THR A 383 -29.44 -13.10 -7.87
N ALA A 384 -28.53 -12.19 -7.51
CA ALA A 384 -27.10 -12.37 -7.65
C ALA A 384 -26.72 -13.78 -7.16
N SER A 385 -25.83 -14.45 -7.90
CA SER A 385 -25.39 -15.80 -7.55
C SER A 385 -24.71 -15.78 -6.17
N PRO A 386 -25.24 -16.48 -5.14
CA PRO A 386 -24.71 -16.43 -3.77
C PRO A 386 -23.26 -16.96 -3.66
N THR A 387 -22.83 -17.77 -4.63
CA THR A 387 -21.51 -18.40 -4.66
C THR A 387 -20.40 -17.46 -5.14
N ALA A 388 -20.71 -16.35 -5.81
CA ALA A 388 -19.71 -15.36 -6.21
C ALA A 388 -19.27 -14.46 -5.04
N GLY A 389 -20.22 -14.02 -4.20
CA GLY A 389 -19.96 -13.20 -3.01
C GLY A 389 -19.13 -13.94 -1.95
N LEU A 390 -19.45 -15.21 -1.67
CA LEU A 390 -18.69 -16.04 -0.71
C LEU A 390 -17.23 -16.26 -1.14
N ARG A 391 -16.95 -16.27 -2.46
CA ARG A 391 -15.58 -16.41 -2.99
C ARG A 391 -14.80 -15.10 -2.86
N LEU A 392 -15.46 -13.95 -3.00
CA LEU A 392 -14.85 -12.64 -2.78
C LEU A 392 -14.45 -12.46 -1.31
N GLU A 393 -15.36 -12.74 -0.39
CA GLU A 393 -15.13 -12.60 1.06
C GLU A 393 -13.96 -13.46 1.54
N MET A 394 -13.87 -14.72 1.07
CA MET A 394 -12.76 -15.62 1.43
C MET A 394 -11.42 -15.13 0.85
N GLN A 395 -11.41 -14.60 -0.37
CA GLN A 395 -10.18 -14.06 -0.98
C GLN A 395 -9.75 -12.71 -0.37
N VAL A 396 -10.71 -11.83 -0.06
CA VAL A 396 -10.46 -10.56 0.63
C VAL A 396 -9.95 -10.80 2.06
N SER A 397 -10.48 -11.81 2.76
CA SER A 397 -10.01 -12.20 4.10
C SER A 397 -8.59 -12.75 4.07
N ASP A 398 -8.26 -13.66 3.14
CA ASP A 398 -6.90 -14.21 2.96
C ASP A 398 -5.89 -13.10 2.59
N LEU A 399 -6.29 -12.20 1.68
CA LEU A 399 -5.52 -11.02 1.29
C LEU A 399 -5.24 -10.11 2.49
N SER A 400 -6.28 -9.82 3.28
CA SER A 400 -6.22 -8.98 4.47
C SER A 400 -5.28 -9.57 5.54
N SER A 401 -5.38 -10.87 5.80
CA SER A 401 -4.49 -11.57 6.73
C SER A 401 -3.02 -11.45 6.30
N LYS A 402 -2.74 -11.70 5.02
CA LYS A 402 -1.38 -11.61 4.48
C LYS A 402 -0.81 -10.20 4.54
N LEU A 403 -1.63 -9.18 4.27
CA LEU A 403 -1.22 -7.79 4.40
C LEU A 403 -0.87 -7.44 5.86
N ARG A 404 -1.64 -7.93 6.83
CA ARG A 404 -1.35 -7.72 8.27
C ARG A 404 -0.02 -8.31 8.70
N GLU A 405 0.33 -9.51 8.23
CA GLU A 405 1.62 -10.14 8.55
C GLU A 405 2.82 -9.31 8.07
N MET A 406 2.65 -8.56 6.97
CA MET A 406 3.71 -7.75 6.34
C MET A 406 3.82 -6.33 6.93
N GLN A 407 2.91 -5.97 7.83
CA GLN A 407 2.74 -4.60 8.27
C GLN A 407 3.95 -4.07 9.04
N GLN A 408 4.50 -4.85 9.96
CA GLN A 408 5.62 -4.41 10.81
C GLN A 408 6.98 -4.78 10.21
N TYR A 409 7.04 -5.05 8.90
CA TYR A 409 8.23 -5.58 8.25
C TYR A 409 9.50 -4.75 8.51
N TRP A 410 9.44 -3.43 8.33
CA TRP A 410 10.62 -2.56 8.42
C TRP A 410 11.20 -2.49 9.84
N VAL A 411 10.36 -2.50 10.87
CA VAL A 411 10.77 -2.44 12.28
C VAL A 411 11.08 -3.82 12.87
N GLN A 412 10.53 -4.91 12.32
CA GLN A 412 10.83 -6.27 12.75
C GLN A 412 12.08 -6.87 12.08
N LEU A 413 12.52 -6.31 10.95
CA LEU A 413 13.69 -6.80 10.22
C LEU A 413 14.97 -6.91 11.09
N PRO A 414 15.33 -5.92 11.93
CA PRO A 414 16.45 -6.07 12.86
C PRO A 414 16.35 -7.29 13.77
N ALA A 415 15.17 -7.53 14.37
CA ALA A 415 14.94 -8.67 15.24
C ALA A 415 15.03 -10.00 14.47
N ALA A 416 14.47 -10.06 13.26
CA ALA A 416 14.54 -11.22 12.40
C ALA A 416 16.00 -11.58 12.02
N LEU A 417 16.82 -10.59 11.67
CA LEU A 417 18.26 -10.79 11.39
C LEU A 417 19.02 -11.27 12.64
N CYS A 418 18.74 -10.66 13.79
CA CYS A 418 19.39 -11.02 15.04
C CYS A 418 18.99 -12.41 15.56
N SER A 419 17.81 -12.92 15.24
CA SER A 419 17.39 -14.27 15.65
C SER A 419 18.34 -15.37 15.18
N LYS A 420 19.03 -15.17 14.04
CA LYS A 420 20.01 -16.11 13.48
C LYS A 420 21.43 -15.88 13.99
N LEU A 421 21.78 -14.62 14.28
CA LEU A 421 23.13 -14.20 14.65
C LEU A 421 23.39 -14.27 16.16
N ALA A 422 22.42 -13.88 16.97
CA ALA A 422 22.56 -13.75 18.42
C ALA A 422 22.29 -15.05 19.18
N SER A 423 22.65 -15.07 20.46
CA SER A 423 22.32 -16.16 21.36
C SER A 423 20.81 -16.22 21.65
N SER A 424 20.18 -17.39 21.47
CA SER A 424 18.72 -17.56 21.61
C SER A 424 18.26 -17.94 23.03
N SER A 425 19.16 -18.25 23.96
CA SER A 425 18.79 -18.72 25.32
C SER A 425 18.95 -17.64 26.39
N SER A 426 17.94 -17.49 27.24
CA SER A 426 17.94 -16.57 28.40
C SER A 426 19.08 -16.84 29.38
N SER A 427 19.53 -18.10 29.51
CA SER A 427 20.69 -18.50 30.34
C SER A 427 22.06 -18.06 29.79
N SER A 428 22.11 -17.56 28.55
CA SER A 428 23.33 -17.08 27.88
C SER A 428 23.44 -15.56 27.79
N GLN A 429 22.44 -14.81 28.27
CA GLN A 429 22.44 -13.33 28.25
C GLN A 429 23.58 -12.71 29.07
N ASP A 430 24.09 -13.42 30.08
CA ASP A 430 25.23 -12.95 30.89
C ASP A 430 26.60 -13.38 30.32
N LYS A 431 26.64 -14.27 29.32
CA LYS A 431 27.85 -14.90 28.78
C LYS A 431 27.92 -14.84 27.25
N CYS A 432 27.48 -13.73 26.67
CA CYS A 432 27.50 -13.43 25.25
C CYS A 432 28.57 -12.40 24.90
N TRP A 433 28.81 -12.17 23.61
CA TRP A 433 29.72 -11.12 23.13
C TRP A 433 28.99 -9.77 23.16
N ASN A 434 29.54 -8.80 23.88
CA ASN A 434 28.96 -7.47 24.04
C ASN A 434 29.70 -6.38 23.25
N GLY A 435 30.55 -6.76 22.29
CA GLY A 435 31.38 -5.84 21.52
C GLY A 435 32.78 -5.59 22.11
N MET A 436 33.05 -6.02 23.34
CA MET A 436 34.37 -5.91 23.98
C MET A 436 34.89 -7.24 24.53
N ALA A 437 34.03 -7.98 25.23
CA ALA A 437 34.38 -9.23 25.88
C ALA A 437 33.16 -10.17 25.97
N LYS A 438 33.39 -11.38 26.51
CA LYS A 438 32.32 -12.29 26.89
C LYS A 438 31.72 -11.85 28.22
N ALA A 439 30.69 -11.02 28.17
CA ALA A 439 30.02 -10.45 29.34
C ALA A 439 28.61 -9.98 28.95
N ARG A 440 27.81 -9.61 29.96
CA ARG A 440 26.48 -9.02 29.72
C ARG A 440 26.58 -7.72 28.91
N TYR A 441 25.56 -7.47 28.10
CA TYR A 441 25.37 -6.18 27.43
C TYR A 441 24.47 -5.29 28.30
N LEU A 442 24.96 -4.09 28.64
CA LEU A 442 24.29 -3.15 29.56
C LEU A 442 23.41 -2.11 28.86
N PRO A 443 23.79 -1.53 27.71
CA PRO A 443 22.98 -0.48 27.10
C PRO A 443 21.57 -0.96 26.73
N GLU A 444 20.60 -0.05 26.81
CA GLU A 444 19.23 -0.30 26.39
C GLU A 444 19.11 -0.37 24.87
N VAL A 445 18.00 -0.93 24.40
CA VAL A 445 17.70 -1.04 22.97
C VAL A 445 17.16 0.29 22.45
N MET A 446 17.74 0.80 21.37
CA MET A 446 17.32 2.04 20.73
C MET A 446 15.93 1.93 20.11
N GLY A 447 15.26 3.07 19.97
CA GLY A 447 14.02 3.17 19.19
C GLY A 447 14.26 2.92 17.70
N ASP A 448 13.18 2.78 16.92
CA ASP A 448 13.25 2.56 15.48
C ASP A 448 13.30 3.89 14.70
N GLY A 449 13.88 3.89 13.50
CA GLY A 449 14.00 5.09 12.66
C GLY A 449 15.26 5.91 12.93
N LEU A 450 15.59 6.79 11.97
CA LEU A 450 16.86 7.54 11.94
C LEU A 450 16.99 8.50 13.13
N ALA A 451 15.93 9.22 13.48
CA ALA A 451 15.94 10.20 14.57
C ALA A 451 16.25 9.56 15.94
N ASN A 452 15.87 8.30 16.14
CA ASN A 452 16.08 7.58 17.39
C ASN A 452 17.50 7.00 17.53
N GLN A 453 18.36 7.14 16.51
CA GLN A 453 19.74 6.64 16.55
C GLN A 453 20.76 7.67 17.03
N ILE A 454 20.35 8.90 17.37
CA ILE A 454 21.28 9.97 17.80
C ILE A 454 22.17 9.56 18.98
N ASN A 455 21.65 8.70 19.87
CA ASN A 455 22.36 8.19 21.05
C ASN A 455 22.68 6.69 20.94
N ASN A 456 22.71 6.13 19.73
CA ASN A 456 23.02 4.71 19.55
C ASN A 456 24.48 4.45 19.95
N PRO A 457 24.75 3.58 20.95
CA PRO A 457 26.11 3.34 21.44
C PRO A 457 26.99 2.54 20.48
N GLU A 458 26.40 1.88 19.47
CA GLU A 458 27.13 0.94 18.60
C GLU A 458 27.31 1.43 17.16
N VAL A 459 26.47 2.35 16.70
CA VAL A 459 26.55 2.90 15.33
C VAL A 459 26.40 4.42 15.41
N ASP A 460 27.48 5.12 15.08
CA ASP A 460 27.49 6.58 14.99
C ASP A 460 26.89 7.02 13.64
N LEU A 461 25.74 7.70 13.66
CA LEU A 461 25.00 8.08 12.46
C LEU A 461 24.69 9.57 12.45
N ASP A 462 24.93 10.20 11.29
CA ASP A 462 24.53 11.58 11.05
C ASP A 462 23.03 11.63 10.68
N ILE A 463 22.18 11.91 11.68
CA ILE A 463 20.73 12.02 11.50
C ILE A 463 20.31 13.15 10.53
N THR A 464 21.21 14.09 10.22
CA THR A 464 20.93 15.20 9.31
C THR A 464 21.07 14.82 7.84
N LYS A 465 21.65 13.65 7.55
CA LYS A 465 21.89 13.13 6.19
C LYS A 465 21.09 11.85 5.94
N PRO A 466 19.77 11.94 5.75
CA PRO A 466 18.96 10.77 5.40
C PRO A 466 19.29 10.25 3.99
N ASP A 467 19.07 8.97 3.76
CA ASP A 467 19.22 8.38 2.43
C ASP A 467 18.13 8.91 1.47
N MET A 468 18.55 9.52 0.36
CA MET A 468 17.62 10.14 -0.60
C MET A 468 16.79 9.11 -1.38
N THR A 469 17.31 7.91 -1.62
CA THR A 469 16.59 6.81 -2.27
C THR A 469 15.43 6.36 -1.38
N ILE A 470 15.68 6.25 -0.08
CA ILE A 470 14.69 5.92 0.92
C ILE A 470 13.61 7.01 0.99
N ARG A 471 14.01 8.29 1.08
CA ARG A 471 13.07 9.42 1.09
C ARG A 471 12.19 9.47 -0.16
N GLN A 472 12.75 9.14 -1.33
CA GLN A 472 11.97 9.03 -2.56
C GLN A 472 10.93 7.91 -2.47
N GLN A 473 11.27 6.75 -1.92
CA GLN A 473 10.31 5.65 -1.76
C GLN A 473 9.21 5.99 -0.73
N ILE A 474 9.53 6.72 0.34
CA ILE A 474 8.54 7.26 1.27
C ILE A 474 7.53 8.14 0.52
N MET A 475 8.01 9.01 -0.38
CA MET A 475 7.12 9.84 -1.21
C MET A 475 6.23 8.99 -2.14
N GLN A 476 6.77 7.93 -2.74
CA GLN A 476 5.97 7.00 -3.56
C GLN A 476 4.85 6.34 -2.75
N LEU A 477 5.14 5.87 -1.53
CA LEU A 477 4.13 5.32 -0.62
C LEU A 477 3.06 6.36 -0.25
N LYS A 478 3.46 7.62 0.01
CA LYS A 478 2.53 8.72 0.29
C LYS A 478 1.58 9.01 -0.86
N MET A 479 2.13 9.16 -2.08
CA MET A 479 1.32 9.42 -3.27
C MET A 479 0.34 8.28 -3.52
N MET A 480 0.80 7.03 -3.43
CA MET A 480 -0.06 5.87 -3.60
C MET A 480 -1.13 5.76 -2.52
N SER A 481 -0.80 6.09 -1.26
CA SER A 481 -1.76 6.12 -0.16
C SER A 481 -2.84 7.18 -0.41
N ASN A 482 -2.47 8.39 -0.81
CA ASN A 482 -3.45 9.43 -1.15
C ASN A 482 -4.34 9.03 -2.33
N ARG A 483 -3.76 8.41 -3.35
CA ARG A 483 -4.51 7.89 -4.49
C ARG A 483 -5.54 6.84 -4.08
N LEU A 484 -5.16 5.88 -3.25
CA LEU A 484 -6.06 4.86 -2.74
C LEU A 484 -7.20 5.47 -1.90
N LYS A 485 -6.94 6.54 -1.14
CA LYS A 485 -7.99 7.27 -0.39
C LYS A 485 -9.00 7.90 -1.33
N ASN A 486 -8.51 8.61 -2.34
CA ASN A 486 -9.37 9.23 -3.35
C ASN A 486 -10.20 8.18 -4.12
N ALA A 487 -9.60 7.01 -4.38
CA ALA A 487 -10.28 5.90 -5.04
C ALA A 487 -11.45 5.34 -4.22
N LEU A 488 -11.33 5.29 -2.88
CA LEU A 488 -12.42 4.88 -1.98
C LEU A 488 -13.66 5.79 -2.08
N ASP A 489 -13.40 7.08 -2.27
CA ASP A 489 -14.43 8.11 -2.51
C ASP A 489 -14.97 8.08 -3.94
N GLY A 490 -14.39 7.25 -4.83
CA GLY A 490 -14.78 7.13 -6.23
C GLY A 490 -14.12 8.14 -7.17
N ASN A 491 -13.13 8.90 -6.69
CA ASN A 491 -12.42 9.91 -7.48
C ASN A 491 -11.21 9.32 -8.20
N ASP A 492 -11.14 9.49 -9.51
CA ASP A 492 -10.00 9.05 -10.32
C ASP A 492 -8.94 10.15 -10.47
N VAL A 493 -7.87 10.04 -9.70
CA VAL A 493 -6.74 10.99 -9.71
C VAL A 493 -5.85 10.80 -10.94
N ASP A 494 -5.79 9.60 -11.51
CA ASP A 494 -4.90 9.29 -12.66
C ASP A 494 -5.33 10.04 -13.92
N PHE A 495 -6.63 10.27 -14.07
CA PHE A 495 -7.16 11.07 -15.17
C PHE A 495 -6.92 12.56 -14.95
N GLN A 496 -7.11 13.06 -13.72
CA GLN A 496 -6.89 14.48 -13.39
C GLN A 496 -5.43 14.91 -13.68
N ASP A 497 -4.45 14.07 -13.33
CA ASP A 497 -3.04 14.33 -13.60
C ASP A 497 -2.65 14.19 -15.09
N ALA A 498 -3.44 13.45 -15.89
CA ALA A 498 -3.21 13.29 -17.34
C ALA A 498 -3.92 14.34 -18.19
N SER A 499 -4.99 14.96 -17.68
CA SER A 499 -5.68 16.08 -18.32
C SER A 499 -5.03 17.43 -18.02
N ASP A 500 -4.27 17.53 -16.93
CA ASP A 500 -3.57 18.75 -16.50
C ASP A 500 -2.13 18.79 -17.05
N ASP A 501 -2.00 19.02 -18.36
CA ASP A 501 -0.87 19.80 -18.91
C ASP A 501 -1.01 21.29 -18.48
N ILE A 502 -1.21 21.54 -17.18
CA ILE A 502 -1.31 22.88 -16.63
C ILE A 502 0.11 23.38 -16.32
N SER A 503 0.68 23.98 -17.36
CA SER A 503 1.70 25.04 -17.36
C SER A 503 2.43 25.24 -16.02
N GLY A 504 3.64 24.71 -15.93
CA GLY A 504 4.55 24.93 -14.82
C GLY A 504 4.81 26.43 -14.59
N SER A 505 4.39 26.94 -13.43
CA SER A 505 4.93 28.20 -12.91
C SER A 505 6.25 27.93 -12.19
N GLY A 506 7.31 27.80 -12.98
CA GLY A 506 8.67 28.03 -12.51
C GLY A 506 8.77 29.48 -12.04
N SER A 507 8.75 29.68 -10.72
CA SER A 507 8.99 30.99 -10.12
C SER A 507 10.48 31.31 -10.25
N GLY A 508 10.87 31.88 -11.40
CA GLY A 508 12.16 32.53 -11.59
C GLY A 508 12.24 33.77 -10.71
N MET A 509 13.16 33.77 -9.75
CA MET A 509 13.50 34.96 -8.98
C MET A 509 14.11 36.03 -9.91
N CYS A 510 13.41 37.15 -10.08
CA CYS A 510 14.02 38.36 -10.59
C CYS A 510 14.91 38.98 -9.51
N GLN A 511 16.22 38.80 -9.64
CA GLN A 511 17.21 39.58 -8.91
C GLN A 511 17.32 40.98 -9.54
N THR A 512 17.01 41.98 -8.73
CA THR A 512 17.53 43.36 -8.77
C THR A 512 17.49 44.14 -10.09
N GLY A 513 16.58 45.13 -10.13
CA GLY A 513 16.87 46.44 -10.73
C GLY A 513 15.97 46.87 -11.89
N HIS A 514 15.09 47.83 -11.60
CA HIS A 514 14.40 48.77 -12.51
C HIS A 514 13.09 48.32 -13.17
N CYS A 515 11.98 48.55 -12.47
CA CYS A 515 10.71 48.95 -13.10
C CYS A 515 10.20 50.23 -12.43
N ALA A 516 10.16 51.32 -13.20
CA ALA A 516 9.72 52.63 -12.76
C ALA A 516 8.19 52.78 -12.83
N ARG A 517 7.69 53.63 -11.92
CA ARG A 517 6.31 54.09 -11.68
C ARG A 517 5.45 54.29 -12.93
N SER A 518 4.15 53.97 -12.78
CA SER A 518 3.06 54.94 -13.02
C SER A 518 1.75 54.47 -12.34
N ARG A 519 1.12 55.39 -11.60
CA ARG A 519 -0.25 55.32 -11.02
C ARG A 519 -1.07 56.44 -11.71
N PRO A 520 -2.40 56.31 -11.83
CA PRO A 520 -3.30 57.08 -10.94
C PRO A 520 -4.58 56.29 -10.54
N GLY A 521 -5.04 56.31 -9.28
CA GLY A 521 -6.11 57.19 -8.74
C GLY A 521 -7.51 56.53 -8.83
N GLY A 522 -8.44 56.54 -7.87
CA GLY A 522 -8.52 57.08 -6.51
C GLY A 522 -9.76 56.57 -5.73
N TYR A 523 -9.77 56.90 -4.43
CA TYR A 523 -10.81 56.97 -3.37
C TYR A 523 -11.61 55.74 -2.84
N PRO A 524 -11.76 55.62 -1.48
CA PRO A 524 -12.45 54.53 -0.76
C PRO A 524 -13.78 54.97 -0.06
N PRO A 525 -14.51 54.04 0.57
CA PRO A 525 -15.20 54.32 1.84
C PRO A 525 -15.04 53.12 2.82
N ASP A 526 -15.33 53.11 4.12
CA ASP A 526 -15.66 54.09 5.15
C ASP A 526 -15.32 53.39 6.49
N ASN A 527 -14.86 54.11 7.51
CA ASN A 527 -14.44 53.50 8.78
C ASN A 527 -15.13 54.24 9.94
N ASN A 528 -16.24 53.70 10.44
CA ASN A 528 -16.91 54.23 11.63
C ASN A 528 -16.34 53.60 12.92
N ARG A 529 -15.88 54.48 13.80
CA ARG A 529 -15.22 54.19 15.08
C ARG A 529 -16.20 54.11 16.25
N VAL A 530 -15.96 53.09 17.08
CA VAL A 530 -15.76 53.12 18.55
C VAL A 530 -16.95 53.45 19.47
N ARG A 531 -17.18 52.57 20.45
CA ARG A 531 -17.29 52.96 21.87
C ARG A 531 -16.93 51.82 22.82
N ALA A 532 -16.17 52.18 23.86
CA ALA A 532 -15.75 51.36 24.99
C ALA A 532 -16.49 51.78 26.27
N GLY A 533 -16.45 50.90 27.29
CA GLY A 533 -16.93 51.09 28.67
C GLY A 533 -18.18 50.25 28.95
N THR A 534 -18.31 49.42 29.99
CA THR A 534 -17.76 49.44 31.37
C THR A 534 -18.06 48.08 32.06
N GLU A 535 -17.24 47.66 33.04
CA GLU A 535 -17.43 46.53 34.01
C GLU A 535 -18.67 46.76 34.95
N PRO A 536 -19.02 45.94 36.00
CA PRO A 536 -18.39 44.73 36.62
C PRO A 536 -19.36 43.60 37.13
N GLN A 537 -18.75 42.57 37.75
CA GLN A 537 -19.25 41.74 38.89
C GLN A 537 -20.34 40.64 38.75
N SER A 538 -19.89 39.41 39.08
CA SER A 538 -20.41 38.49 40.13
C SER A 538 -21.19 37.21 39.77
N ARG A 539 -20.84 36.16 40.54
CA ARG A 539 -21.44 34.81 40.78
C ARG A 539 -20.78 33.66 39.99
N LEU A 540 -19.68 33.05 40.46
CA LEU A 540 -19.50 32.13 41.60
C LEU A 540 -20.44 30.90 41.64
N TYR A 541 -19.80 29.73 41.78
CA TYR A 541 -20.26 28.46 42.34
C TYR A 541 -21.18 27.55 41.50
N ARG A 542 -20.58 26.50 40.92
CA ARG A 542 -20.93 25.07 41.11
C ARG A 542 -19.98 24.21 40.27
N ILE A 543 -19.79 22.96 40.67
CA ILE A 543 -18.90 21.93 40.07
C ILE A 543 -17.48 21.90 40.69
N LEU A 544 -17.44 21.95 42.01
CA LEU A 544 -16.63 21.02 42.80
C LEU A 544 -17.65 20.12 43.53
N ILE A 545 -17.33 18.84 43.66
CA ILE A 545 -18.17 17.72 44.13
C ILE A 545 -18.84 16.98 42.94
N LEU A 546 -18.18 15.93 42.45
CA LEU A 546 -18.71 14.59 42.16
C LEU A 546 -17.62 13.72 41.49
N PHE A 547 -16.57 13.44 42.24
CA PHE A 547 -15.72 12.24 42.07
C PHE A 547 -15.57 11.70 43.49
N PRO A 548 -16.37 10.69 43.89
CA PRO A 548 -15.95 9.30 43.68
C PRO A 548 -17.15 8.32 43.54
N LEU A 549 -17.36 7.74 42.36
CA LEU A 549 -18.31 6.63 42.17
C LEU A 549 -17.77 5.51 41.26
N ALA A 550 -16.44 5.40 41.11
CA ALA A 550 -15.80 4.42 40.24
C ALA A 550 -15.00 3.32 40.98
N VAL A 551 -15.19 3.14 42.30
CA VAL A 551 -14.42 2.16 43.11
C VAL A 551 -15.30 1.04 43.71
N LEU A 552 -16.61 0.99 43.44
CA LEU A 552 -17.51 -0.03 44.02
C LEU A 552 -18.04 -1.08 43.02
N LEU A 553 -17.45 -1.20 41.83
CA LEU A 553 -17.81 -2.22 40.84
C LEU A 553 -16.69 -3.23 40.51
N LEU A 554 -15.61 -3.26 41.30
CA LEU A 554 -14.54 -4.26 41.16
C LEU A 554 -14.45 -5.28 42.31
N LEU A 555 -15.49 -5.36 43.15
CA LEU A 555 -15.63 -6.42 44.15
C LEU A 555 -17.09 -6.88 44.21
N ARG A 556 -17.47 -7.72 43.24
CA ARG A 556 -18.46 -8.77 43.46
C ARG A 556 -18.31 -9.91 42.46
#